data_AF-A0A2K3MGM0-F1
#
_entry.id   AF-A0A2K3MGM0-F1
#
_cell.length_a   1.000
_cell.length_b   1.000
_cell.length_c   1.000
_cell.angle_alpha   90.00
_cell.angle_beta   90.00
_cell.angle_gamma   90.00
#
_symmetry.space_group_name_H-M   'P 1'
#
loop_
_entity.id
_entity.type
_entity.pdbx_description
1 polymer ?
#
loop_
_entity_poly.entity_id
_entity_poly.type
_entity_poly.pdbx_seq_one_letter_code
_entity_poly.pdbx_strand_id
1 'polypeptide(L)'
;DDEVANVWLNNHKVRKAIHTVKKNVIPRWNLCTGQLRYIHDLGSMIPYHKKLTSKGYRALIYSGDHDMCVPFTGTEAWTRSIGYKIVDEWRSWSVNDQVAGC
;
A
#
# COMPACT_ATOMS: atom_id res chain seq x y z
N ASP A 1 13.53 2.39 7.43
CA ASP A 1 14.78 3.12 7.20
C ASP A 1 15.01 3.14 5.71
N ASP A 2 15.22 4.34 5.16
CA ASP A 2 15.16 4.61 3.73
C ASP A 2 16.56 4.83 3.13
N GLU A 3 17.62 4.62 3.92
CA GLU A 3 19.00 4.94 3.55
C GLU A 3 19.42 4.27 2.24
N VAL A 4 19.27 2.94 2.14
CA VAL A 4 19.75 2.16 0.99
C VAL A 4 19.07 2.60 -0.30
N ALA A 5 17.75 2.76 -0.27
CA ALA A 5 16.97 3.21 -1.43
C ALA A 5 17.38 4.64 -1.85
N ASN A 6 17.55 5.54 -0.87
CA ASN A 6 17.97 6.91 -1.13
C ASN A 6 19.38 6.97 -1.74
N VAL A 7 20.33 6.18 -1.25
CA VAL A 7 21.70 6.11 -1.80
C VAL A 7 21.66 5.60 -3.24
N TRP A 8 20.93 4.51 -3.49
CA TRP A 8 20.84 3.90 -4.83
C TRP A 8 20.18 4.85 -5.83
N LEU A 9 19.05 5.47 -5.48
CA LEU A 9 18.31 6.37 -6.36
C LEU A 9 19.01 7.71 -6.60
N ASN A 10 19.96 8.11 -5.73
CA ASN A 10 20.78 9.30 -5.96
C ASN A 10 22.09 9.03 -6.72
N ASN A 11 22.39 7.77 -7.03
CA ASN A 11 23.52 7.39 -7.86
C ASN A 11 23.35 7.97 -9.28
N HIS A 12 24.40 8.61 -9.82
CA HIS A 12 24.35 9.24 -11.15
C HIS A 12 24.00 8.25 -12.27
N LYS A 13 24.54 7.01 -12.22
CA LYS A 13 24.29 6.01 -13.26
C LYS A 13 22.82 5.57 -13.24
N VAL A 14 22.26 5.36 -12.05
CA VAL A 14 20.84 5.02 -11.87
C VAL A 14 19.96 6.16 -12.38
N ARG A 15 20.24 7.39 -11.97
CA ARG A 15 19.52 8.59 -12.42
C ARG A 15 19.54 8.79 -13.94
N LYS A 16 20.65 8.46 -14.59
CA LYS A 16 20.78 8.48 -16.05
C LYS A 16 19.97 7.36 -16.70
N ALA A 17 20.02 6.15 -16.12
CA ALA A 17 19.33 4.97 -16.64
C ALA A 17 17.80 5.08 -16.57
N ILE A 18 17.25 5.70 -15.51
CA ILE A 18 15.80 5.95 -15.38
C ILE A 18 15.37 7.31 -15.96
N HIS A 19 16.25 7.95 -16.72
CA HIS A 19 15.98 9.20 -17.44
C HIS A 19 15.48 10.36 -16.55
N THR A 20 16.02 10.51 -15.34
CA THR A 20 15.69 11.66 -14.49
C THR A 20 16.23 12.97 -15.09
N VAL A 21 15.61 14.09 -14.70
CA VAL A 21 16.16 15.41 -14.95
C VAL A 21 17.55 15.58 -14.31
N LYS A 22 18.33 16.48 -14.89
CA LYS A 22 19.67 16.83 -14.43
C LYS A 22 19.64 17.28 -12.96
N LYS A 23 20.74 17.01 -12.22
CA LYS A 23 20.86 17.32 -10.79
C LYS A 23 20.72 18.82 -10.47
N ASN A 24 20.99 19.71 -11.42
CA ASN A 24 20.77 21.15 -11.23
C ASN A 24 19.28 21.53 -11.14
N VAL A 25 18.38 20.71 -11.68
CA VAL A 25 16.92 20.91 -11.58
C VAL A 25 16.39 20.25 -10.31
N ILE A 26 16.72 18.98 -10.09
CA ILE A 26 16.34 18.22 -8.89
C ILE A 26 17.62 17.68 -8.22
N PRO A 27 18.13 18.37 -7.18
CA PRO A 27 19.42 18.04 -6.55
C PRO A 27 19.48 16.64 -5.95
N ARG A 28 18.38 16.22 -5.33
CA ARG A 28 18.32 14.98 -4.55
C ARG A 28 16.93 14.34 -4.68
N TRP A 29 16.93 13.02 -4.76
CA TRP A 29 15.74 12.19 -4.64
C TRP A 29 15.54 11.79 -3.17
N ASN A 30 14.31 11.82 -2.68
CA ASN A 30 13.92 11.37 -1.34
C ASN A 30 12.68 10.47 -1.46
N LEU A 31 12.59 9.41 -0.65
CA LEU A 31 11.45 8.48 -0.64
C LEU A 31 10.13 9.19 -0.27
N CYS A 32 10.17 10.04 0.76
CA CYS A 32 9.04 10.83 1.25
C CYS A 32 9.44 12.30 1.35
N THR A 33 8.48 13.21 1.16
CA THR A 33 8.67 14.66 1.32
C THR A 33 7.68 15.24 2.32
N GLY A 34 8.18 16.05 3.25
CA GLY A 34 7.35 16.85 4.15
C GLY A 34 6.86 18.17 3.54
N GLN A 35 7.20 18.46 2.27
CA GLN A 35 6.85 19.72 1.61
C GLN A 35 5.43 19.72 1.03
N LEU A 36 4.82 18.54 0.87
CA LEU A 36 3.47 18.41 0.36
C LEU A 36 2.47 18.65 1.49
N ARG A 37 1.63 19.68 1.34
CA ARG A 37 0.50 19.92 2.23
C ARG A 37 -0.72 19.22 1.67
N TYR A 38 -1.14 18.14 2.31
CA TYR A 38 -2.34 17.39 1.98
C TYR A 38 -3.37 17.50 3.10
N ILE A 39 -4.65 17.61 2.74
CA ILE A 39 -5.78 17.67 3.69
C ILE A 39 -6.55 16.36 3.56
N HIS A 40 -6.76 15.68 4.67
CA HIS A 40 -7.56 14.45 4.74
C HIS A 40 -9.04 14.82 4.92
N ASP A 41 -9.74 15.02 3.80
CA ASP A 41 -11.16 15.41 3.76
C ASP A 41 -12.09 14.28 3.30
N LEU A 42 -11.53 13.21 2.74
CA LEU A 42 -12.23 11.98 2.44
C LEU A 42 -12.35 11.14 3.71
N GLY A 43 -13.59 10.96 4.18
CA GLY A 43 -13.91 10.09 5.32
C GLY A 43 -13.74 8.60 4.98
N SER A 44 -14.78 7.80 5.20
CA SER A 44 -14.71 6.35 4.93
C SER A 44 -14.62 6.03 3.44
N MET A 45 -13.75 5.07 3.09
CA MET A 45 -13.63 4.53 1.74
C MET A 45 -14.64 3.41 1.43
N ILE A 46 -15.38 2.91 2.44
CA ILE A 46 -16.37 1.82 2.29
C ILE A 46 -17.40 2.10 1.17
N PRO A 47 -18.01 3.30 1.04
CA PRO A 47 -18.97 3.57 -0.02
C PRO A 47 -18.36 3.42 -1.43
N TYR A 48 -17.08 3.75 -1.58
CA TYR A 48 -16.37 3.62 -2.85
C TYR A 48 -16.06 2.15 -3.18
N HIS A 49 -15.61 1.37 -2.19
CA HIS A 49 -15.42 -0.07 -2.36
C HIS A 49 -16.73 -0.75 -2.76
N LYS A 50 -17.87 -0.41 -2.13
CA LYS A 50 -19.19 -0.93 -2.51
C LYS A 50 -19.58 -0.56 -3.94
N LYS A 51 -19.33 0.70 -4.34
CA LYS A 51 -19.64 1.19 -5.69
C LYS A 51 -18.81 0.50 -6.78
N LEU A 52 -17.55 0.16 -6.50
CA LEU A 52 -16.68 -0.48 -7.48
C LEU A 52 -16.99 -1.98 -7.61
N THR A 53 -17.14 -2.68 -6.49
CA THR A 53 -17.47 -4.10 -6.48
C THR A 53 -18.87 -4.37 -7.04
N SER A 54 -19.85 -3.47 -6.87
CA SER A 54 -21.18 -3.59 -7.51
C SER A 54 -21.12 -3.49 -9.04
N LYS A 55 -20.04 -2.93 -9.59
CA LYS A 55 -19.76 -2.90 -11.04
C LYS A 55 -18.98 -4.12 -11.53
N GLY A 56 -18.68 -5.08 -10.66
CA GLY A 56 -17.94 -6.29 -10.99
C GLY A 56 -16.41 -6.16 -10.91
N TYR A 57 -15.87 -5.06 -10.38
CA TYR A 57 -14.43 -4.95 -10.16
C TYR A 57 -13.99 -5.83 -8.98
N ARG A 58 -12.95 -6.65 -9.21
CA ARG A 58 -12.34 -7.47 -8.17
C ARG A 58 -11.46 -6.62 -7.26
N ALA A 59 -11.54 -6.85 -5.95
CA ALA A 59 -10.70 -6.21 -4.95
C ALA A 59 -10.00 -7.27 -4.11
N LEU A 60 -8.70 -7.05 -3.82
CA LEU A 60 -7.92 -7.81 -2.87
C LEU A 60 -7.49 -6.86 -1.75
N ILE A 61 -7.81 -7.23 -0.51
CA ILE A 61 -7.42 -6.50 0.68
C ILE A 61 -6.47 -7.41 1.47
N TYR A 62 -5.27 -6.92 1.76
CA TYR A 62 -4.27 -7.65 2.54
C TYR A 62 -3.65 -6.71 3.58
N SER A 63 -3.18 -7.25 4.69
CA SER A 63 -2.55 -6.49 5.78
C SER A 63 -1.47 -7.34 6.44
N GLY A 64 -0.34 -6.71 6.76
CA GLY A 64 0.70 -7.33 7.56
C GLY A 64 0.28 -7.35 9.02
N ASP A 65 0.32 -8.52 9.64
CA ASP A 65 -0.14 -8.74 11.02
C ASP A 65 0.71 -8.05 12.10
N HIS A 66 1.95 -7.65 11.75
CA HIS A 66 2.87 -6.92 12.62
C HIS A 66 2.89 -5.40 12.39
N ASP A 67 2.08 -4.85 11.48
CA ASP A 67 2.00 -3.40 11.28
C ASP A 67 1.20 -2.75 12.43
N MET A 68 1.84 -1.82 13.14
CA MET A 68 1.17 -1.02 14.17
C MET A 68 0.59 0.30 13.65
N CYS A 69 1.05 0.80 12.49
CA CYS A 69 0.54 2.04 11.91
C CYS A 69 -0.88 1.86 11.35
N VAL A 70 -1.13 0.75 10.66
CA VAL A 70 -2.46 0.34 10.19
C VAL A 70 -2.67 -1.16 10.49
N PRO A 71 -3.14 -1.51 11.71
CA PRO A 71 -3.19 -2.90 12.14
C PRO A 71 -4.21 -3.73 11.36
N PHE A 72 -3.90 -5.02 11.18
CA PHE A 72 -4.75 -5.96 10.45
C PHE A 72 -6.15 -6.09 11.03
N THR A 73 -6.31 -5.95 12.35
CA THR A 73 -7.62 -5.98 13.03
C THR A 73 -8.53 -4.85 12.57
N GLY A 74 -7.97 -3.67 12.25
CA GLY A 74 -8.73 -2.58 11.64
C GLY A 74 -9.19 -2.94 10.23
N THR A 75 -8.32 -3.60 9.46
CA THR A 75 -8.63 -4.10 8.12
C THR A 75 -9.74 -5.15 8.13
N GLU A 76 -9.67 -6.10 9.06
CA GLU A 76 -10.70 -7.12 9.27
C GLU A 76 -12.04 -6.50 9.67
N ALA A 77 -12.03 -5.52 10.58
CA ALA A 77 -13.24 -4.87 11.06
C ALA A 77 -13.99 -4.12 9.94
N TRP A 78 -13.29 -3.29 9.16
CA TRP A 78 -13.96 -2.51 8.11
C TRP A 78 -14.41 -3.40 6.94
N THR A 79 -13.64 -4.42 6.56
CA THR A 79 -14.05 -5.36 5.49
C THR A 79 -15.29 -6.14 5.91
N ARG A 80 -15.38 -6.61 7.17
CA ARG A 80 -16.59 -7.23 7.72
C ARG A 80 -17.79 -6.28 7.68
N SER A 81 -17.59 -4.99 7.99
CA SER A 81 -18.65 -3.96 7.95
C SER A 81 -19.22 -3.66 6.56
N ILE A 82 -18.56 -4.11 5.48
CA ILE A 82 -19.12 -3.99 4.13
C ILE A 82 -20.41 -4.82 4.03
N GLY A 83 -20.47 -5.97 4.73
CA GLY A 83 -21.66 -6.83 4.81
C GLY A 83 -21.84 -7.75 3.60
N TYR A 84 -20.77 -8.14 2.92
CA TYR A 84 -20.85 -9.19 1.90
C TYR A 84 -21.00 -10.57 2.52
N LYS A 85 -21.67 -11.45 1.77
CA LYS A 85 -21.78 -12.86 2.13
C LYS A 85 -20.40 -13.50 2.02
N ILE A 86 -20.00 -14.22 3.08
CA ILE A 86 -18.83 -15.08 3.05
C ILE A 86 -19.14 -16.24 2.09
N VAL A 87 -18.35 -16.34 1.02
CA VAL A 87 -18.47 -17.42 0.03
C VAL A 87 -17.47 -18.54 0.29
N ASP A 88 -16.44 -18.25 1.09
CA ASP A 88 -15.33 -19.13 1.38
C ASP A 88 -14.76 -18.73 2.74
N GLU A 89 -14.62 -19.70 3.64
CA GLU A 89 -14.27 -19.46 5.04
C GLU A 89 -12.78 -19.10 5.19
N TRP A 90 -12.49 -18.41 6.28
CA TRP A 90 -11.13 -18.03 6.67
C TRP A 90 -10.23 -19.26 6.78
N ARG A 91 -9.05 -19.21 6.16
CA ARG A 91 -8.11 -20.34 6.14
C ARG A 91 -6.69 -19.88 5.96
N SER A 92 -5.75 -20.64 6.53
CA SER A 92 -4.35 -20.46 6.22
C SER A 92 -4.07 -20.62 4.72
N TRP A 93 -3.13 -19.82 4.22
CA TRP A 93 -2.51 -20.02 2.93
C TRP A 93 -1.01 -20.25 3.11
N SER A 94 -0.44 -21.09 2.25
CA SER A 94 0.94 -21.55 2.38
C SER A 94 1.77 -21.23 1.15
N VAL A 95 3.05 -20.95 1.37
CA VAL A 95 4.08 -20.79 0.33
C VAL A 95 5.28 -21.63 0.76
N ASN A 96 5.77 -22.50 -0.14
CA ASN A 96 6.89 -23.39 0.14
C ASN A 96 6.72 -24.18 1.46
N ASP A 97 5.55 -24.81 1.63
CA ASP A 97 5.19 -25.60 2.81
C ASP A 97 5.20 -24.85 4.15
N GLN A 98 5.15 -23.51 4.12
CA GLN A 98 5.06 -22.66 5.30
C GLN A 98 3.79 -21.81 5.28
N VAL A 99 3.14 -21.66 6.42
CA VAL A 99 1.99 -20.76 6.58
C VAL A 99 2.48 -19.32 6.40
N ALA A 100 1.97 -18.66 5.36
CA ALA A 100 2.33 -17.30 5.01
C ALA A 100 1.29 -16.26 5.49
N GLY A 101 0.09 -16.73 5.84
CA GLY A 101 -0.95 -15.95 6.47
C GLY A 101 -2.23 -16.77 6.61
N CYS A 102 -3.29 -16.11 7.06
CA CYS A 102 -4.62 -16.67 7.28
C CYS A 102 -5.70 -15.82 6.63
#